data_AF-A0A7C6WB02-F1
#
_entry.id   AF-A0A7C6WB02-F1
#
_cell.length_a   1.000
_cell.length_b   1.000
_cell.length_c   1.000
_cell.angle_alpha   90.00
_cell.angle_beta   90.00
_cell.angle_gamma   90.00
#
_symmetry.space_group_name_H-M   'P 1'
#
loop_
_entity.id
_entity.type
_entity.pdbx_description
1 polymer ?
#
loop_
_entity_poly.entity_id
_entity_poly.type
_entity_poly.pdbx_seq_one_letter_code
_entity_poly.pdbx_strand_id
1 'polypeptide(L)' 'MLMEIKTNIGTFGNFKDIEIYMRQERHSEINIYAIRAFMAEWEHLTGIYSYNEIKQVSDTKGVLEK' A
#
# COMPACT_ATOMS: atom_id res chain seq x y z
N MET A 1 2.41 8.64 10.83
CA MET A 1 3.71 8.37 10.15
C MET A 1 3.58 8.78 8.69
N LEU A 2 4.54 9.55 8.15
CA LEU A 2 4.65 9.76 6.70
C LEU A 2 5.21 8.47 6.07
N MET A 3 4.42 7.81 5.22
CA MET A 3 4.82 6.65 4.44
C MET A 3 4.61 6.99 2.97
N GLU A 4 5.42 6.40 2.09
CA GLU A 4 5.25 6.48 0.64
C GLU A 4 5.37 5.08 0.05
N ILE A 5 4.45 4.71 -0.83
CA ILE A 5 4.37 3.40 -1.47
C ILE A 5 4.40 3.63 -2.96
N LYS A 6 5.45 3.16 -3.63
CA LYS A 6 5.62 3.28 -5.08
C LYS A 6 5.06 2.04 -5.76
N THR A 7 4.23 2.25 -6.77
CA THR A 7 3.51 1.17 -7.47
C THR A 7 3.56 1.36 -8.99
N ASN A 8 3.00 0.41 -9.75
CA ASN A 8 2.86 0.53 -11.21
C ASN A 8 1.90 1.62 -11.67
N ILE A 9 1.03 2.11 -10.80
CA ILE A 9 -0.01 3.10 -11.12
C ILE A 9 0.29 4.50 -10.56
N GLY A 10 1.21 4.62 -9.59
CA GLY A 10 1.53 5.87 -8.93
C GLY A 10 2.17 5.70 -7.56
N THR A 11 2.26 6.80 -6.81
CA THR A 11 2.76 6.82 -5.44
C THR A 11 1.62 7.12 -4.48
N PHE A 12 1.50 6.34 -3.39
CA PHE A 12 0.47 6.47 -2.37
C PHE A 12 1.06 6.76 -0.99
N GLY A 13 0.31 7.45 -0.13
CA GLY A 13 0.75 7.78 1.22
C GLY A 13 0.58 6.61 2.21
N ASN A 14 -0.34 5.68 1.92
CA ASN A 14 -0.60 4.52 2.76
C ASN A 14 -1.39 3.44 1.99
N PHE A 15 -1.52 2.25 2.57
CA PHE A 15 -2.25 1.12 1.97
C PHE A 15 -3.76 1.36 1.84
N LYS A 16 -4.36 2.23 2.66
CA LYS A 16 -5.78 2.58 2.58
C LYS A 16 -6.10 3.43 1.36
N ASP A 17 -5.20 4.33 0.99
CA ASP A 17 -5.31 5.09 -0.27
C ASP A 17 -5.27 4.14 -1.48
N ILE A 18 -4.41 3.12 -1.43
CA ILE A 18 -4.33 2.08 -2.46
C ILE A 18 -5.63 1.27 -2.51
N GLU A 19 -6.15 0.84 -1.36
CA GLU A 19 -7.43 0.11 -1.26
C GLU A 19 -8.58 0.91 -1.88
N ILE A 20 -8.70 2.19 -1.53
CA ILE A 20 -9.73 3.09 -2.06
C ILE A 20 -9.59 3.22 -3.58
N TYR A 21 -8.37 3.45 -4.07
CA TYR A 21 -8.11 3.54 -5.51
C TYR A 21 -8.51 2.25 -6.24
N MET A 22 -8.04 1.08 -5.77
CA MET A 22 -8.35 -0.20 -6.38
C MET A 22 -9.86 -0.46 -6.42
N ARG A 23 -10.59 -0.07 -5.36
CA ARG A 23 -12.05 -0.18 -5.32
C ARG A 23 -12.74 0.74 -6.32
N GLN A 24 -12.32 2.00 -6.44
CA GLN A 24 -12.94 2.99 -7.32
C GLN A 24 -12.71 2.66 -8.80
N GLU A 25 -11.47 2.31 -9.15
CA GLU A 25 -11.05 2.01 -10.53
C GLU A 25 -11.24 0.53 -10.92
N ARG A 26 -11.74 -0.30 -9.99
CA ARG A 26 -11.97 -1.75 -10.16
C ARG A 26 -10.71 -2.53 -10.56
N HIS A 27 -9.55 -2.15 -10.02
CA HIS A 27 -8.32 -2.92 -10.18
C HIS A 27 -8.32 -4.12 -9.24
N SER A 28 -8.09 -5.32 -9.80
CA SER A 28 -7.98 -6.56 -9.04
C SER A 28 -6.62 -6.72 -8.35
N GLU A 29 -5.57 -6.13 -8.95
CA GLU A 29 -4.18 -6.30 -8.55
C GLU A 29 -3.40 -4.98 -8.68
N ILE A 30 -2.35 -4.85 -7.87
CA ILE A 30 -1.38 -3.76 -7.93
C ILE A 30 0.03 -4.30 -7.71
N ASN A 31 0.99 -3.78 -8.46
CA ASN A 31 2.40 -4.10 -8.25
C ASN A 31 3.03 -3.01 -7.38
N ILE A 32 3.45 -3.36 -6.17
CA ILE A 32 4.22 -2.49 -5.29
C ILE A 32 5.69 -2.74 -5.61
N TYR A 33 6.48 -1.67 -5.77
CA TYR A 33 7.90 -1.75 -6.07
C TYR A 33 8.78 -1.45 -4.86
N ALA A 34 8.37 -0.47 -4.07
CA ALA A 34 9.13 0.02 -2.94
C ALA A 34 8.24 0.73 -1.93
N ILE A 35 8.63 0.70 -0.67
CA ILE A 35 7.98 1.41 0.43
C ILE A 35 9.03 2.24 1.16
N ARG A 36 8.67 3.44 1.58
CA ARG A 36 9.48 4.31 2.41
C ARG A 36 8.67 4.73 3.64
N ALA A 37 9.19 4.48 4.84
CA ALA A 37 8.63 5.02 6.07
C ALA A 37 9.54 6.14 6.60
N PHE A 38 8.98 7.31 6.89
CA PHE A 38 9.57 8.47 7.59
C PHE A 38 11.10 8.62 7.52
N MET A 39 11.60 9.42 6.57
CA MET A 39 13.04 9.72 6.38
C MET A 39 13.97 8.49 6.26
N ALA A 40 13.45 7.26 6.19
CA ALA A 40 14.22 6.07 5.87
C ALA A 40 14.49 5.99 4.37
N GLU A 41 15.44 5.12 4.01
CA GLU A 41 15.68 4.75 2.62
C GLU A 41 14.50 3.95 2.06
N TRP A 42 14.42 3.87 0.73
CA TRP A 42 13.41 3.01 0.09
C TRP A 42 13.73 1.55 0.33
N GLU A 43 12.80 0.83 0.95
CA GLU A 43 12.86 -0.62 1.04
C GLU A 43 12.21 -1.21 -0.22
N HIS A 44 12.98 -1.99 -0.97
CA HIS A 44 12.48 -2.70 -2.14
C HIS A 44 11.57 -3.86 -1.70
N LEU A 45 10.27 -3.63 -1.83
CA LEU A 45 9.21 -4.62 -1.64
C LEU A 45 8.53 -4.76 -2.99
N THR A 46 9.10 -5.61 -3.85
CA THR A 46 8.55 -5.88 -5.17
C THR A 46 7.60 -7.06 -5.11
N GLY A 47 6.31 -6.83 -5.38
CA GLY A 47 5.29 -7.87 -5.33
C GLY A 47 3.97 -7.44 -5.95
N ILE A 48 3.24 -8.41 -6.51
CA ILE A 48 1.88 -8.22 -7.00
C ILE A 48 0.94 -8.56 -5.84
N TYR A 49 0.07 -7.62 -5.49
CA TYR A 49 -0.88 -7.75 -4.40
C TYR A 49 -2.30 -7.64 -4.94
N SER A 50 -3.16 -8.57 -4.55
CA SER A 50 -4.59 -8.52 -4.81
C SER A 50 -5.29 -7.48 -3.93
N TYR A 51 -6.50 -7.07 -4.35
CA TYR A 51 -7.35 -6.20 -3.54
C TYR A 51 -7.54 -6.72 -2.10
N ASN A 52 -7.72 -8.03 -1.92
CA ASN A 52 -7.94 -8.62 -0.60
C ASN A 52 -6.69 -8.53 0.29
N GLU A 53 -5.49 -8.72 -0.28
CA GLU A 53 -4.24 -8.59 0.46
C GLU A 53 -4.00 -7.13 0.88
N ILE A 54 -4.24 -6.17 -0.03
CA ILE A 54 -4.15 -4.74 0.29
C ILE A 54 -5.15 -4.37 1.40
N LYS A 55 -6.40 -4.83 1.29
CA LYS A 55 -7.43 -4.60 2.30
C LYS A 55 -7.03 -5.18 3.66
N GLN A 56 -6.51 -6.40 3.69
CA GLN A 56 -6.05 -7.03 4.93
C GLN A 56 -4.93 -6.21 5.59
N VAL A 57 -3.95 -5.75 4.81
CA VAL A 57 -2.84 -4.91 5.32
C VAL A 57 -3.36 -3.55 5.83
N SER A 58 -4.31 -2.94 5.11
CA SER A 58 -5.01 -1.70 5.50
C SER A 58 -5.73 -1.87 6.85
N ASP A 59 -6.46 -2.99 7.02
CA ASP A 59 -7.22 -3.30 8.24
C ASP A 59 -6.30 -3.67 9.42
N THR A 60 -5.15 -4.30 9.18
CA THR A 60 -4.23 -4.77 10.24
C THR A 60 -3.59 -3.62 11.03
N LYS A 61 -3.41 -2.42 10.42
CA LYS A 61 -2.93 -1.24 11.16
C LYS A 61 -3.88 -0.80 12.27
N GLY A 62 -5.17 -1.14 12.20
CA GLY A 62 -6.14 -0.87 13.28
C GLY A 62 -6.00 -1.78 14.51
N VAL A 63 -5.18 -2.85 14.45
CA VAL A 63 -5.02 -3.83 15.54
C VAL A 63 -3.82 -3.52 16.44
N LEU A 64 -2.84 -2.76 15.95
CA LEU A 64 -1.60 -2.44 16.67
C LEU A 64 -1.67 -1.16 17.54
N GLU A 65 -2.83 -0.51 17.62
CA GLU A 65 -3.09 0.65 18.49
C GLU A 65 -3.76 0.24 19.83
N LYS A 66 -3.34 -0.87 20.45
CA LYS A 66 -3.75 -1.24 21.82
C LYS A 66 -2.62 -1.06 22.83
#